data_AF-A0A615Z1W8-F1
#
_entry.id   AF-A0A615Z1W8-F1
#
_cell.length_a   1.000
_cell.length_b   1.000
_cell.length_c   1.000
_cell.angle_alpha   90.00
_cell.angle_beta   90.00
_cell.angle_gamma   90.00
#
_symmetry.space_group_name_H-M   'P 1'
#
loop_
_entity.id
_entity.type
_entity.pdbx_description
1 polymer ?
#
loop_
_entity_poly.entity_id
_entity_poly.type
_entity_poly.pdbx_seq_one_letter_code
_entity_poly.pdbx_strand_id
1 'polypeptide(L)'
;MKAITDIGQAVIRAGDKEIFLNPSFLAMSRIGTPEQIVDVLVKVHAGHYPKHRIADPQILKAANARCFAEMAAAAANVVKRCSEGDVAEVIGSYSVTSAGRLLFKPGAIPIEDVIQIARHLILHGVMGDQPPEEFEGKKGEYSDKFDVRSFVYTAVAHLGMSESDAWNMTMTSFRAAMNAKFPQKEKAKVPTQEKYDEVMDWAEQMLAMDAQRHGPH
;
A
#
# COMPACT_ATOMS: atom_id res chain seq x y z
N MET A 1 -10.86 18.04 -12.93
CA MET A 1 -9.47 18.07 -12.38
C MET A 1 -8.72 16.89 -12.97
N LYS A 2 -7.45 17.03 -13.38
CA LYS A 2 -6.66 15.90 -13.88
C LYS A 2 -5.97 15.22 -12.69
N ALA A 3 -6.20 13.92 -12.49
CA ALA A 3 -5.52 13.18 -11.43
C ALA A 3 -4.04 12.96 -11.77
N ILE A 4 -3.22 13.01 -10.72
CA ILE A 4 -1.81 12.68 -10.76
C ILE A 4 -1.66 11.26 -10.20
N THR A 5 -1.64 10.28 -11.09
CA THR A 5 -1.60 8.85 -10.73
C THR A 5 -0.33 8.47 -9.97
N ASP A 6 0.78 9.14 -10.24
CA ASP A 6 2.08 8.86 -9.62
C ASP A 6 2.07 9.13 -8.10
N ILE A 7 1.18 10.00 -7.62
CA ILE A 7 0.99 10.26 -6.19
C ILE A 7 -0.23 9.52 -5.61
N GLY A 8 -0.87 8.64 -6.38
CA GLY A 8 -2.01 7.83 -5.97
C GLY A 8 -3.38 8.43 -6.22
N GLN A 9 -3.46 9.59 -6.86
CA GLN A 9 -4.77 10.15 -7.24
C GLN A 9 -5.36 9.36 -8.39
N ALA A 10 -6.67 9.15 -8.36
CA ALA A 10 -7.36 8.40 -9.39
C ALA A 10 -8.68 9.08 -9.79
N VAL A 11 -9.20 8.67 -10.95
CA VAL A 11 -10.53 9.07 -11.41
C VAL A 11 -11.30 7.83 -11.83
N ILE A 12 -12.50 7.66 -11.29
CA ILE A 12 -13.46 6.67 -11.79
C ILE A 12 -14.38 7.36 -12.80
N ARG A 13 -14.51 6.77 -13.99
CA ARG A 13 -15.47 7.21 -15.01
C ARG A 13 -16.51 6.11 -15.20
N ALA A 14 -17.76 6.41 -14.87
CA ALA A 14 -18.88 5.48 -14.99
C ALA A 14 -20.05 6.22 -15.65
N GLY A 15 -20.20 6.04 -16.96
CA GLY A 15 -21.19 6.78 -17.76
C GLY A 15 -20.87 8.28 -17.79
N ASP A 16 -21.80 9.10 -17.32
CA ASP A 16 -21.70 10.56 -17.19
C ASP A 16 -21.06 11.02 -15.87
N LYS A 17 -20.74 10.08 -14.95
CA LYS A 17 -20.15 10.38 -13.65
C LYS A 17 -18.63 10.29 -13.69
N GLU A 18 -17.99 11.34 -13.19
CA GLU A 18 -16.54 11.40 -12.96
C GLU A 18 -16.29 11.64 -11.46
N ILE A 19 -15.68 10.66 -10.79
CA ILE A 19 -15.37 10.74 -9.36
C ILE A 19 -13.86 10.88 -9.20
N PHE A 20 -13.44 12.00 -8.63
CA PHE A 20 -12.05 12.22 -8.24
C PHE A 20 -11.76 11.55 -6.90
N LEU A 21 -10.62 10.88 -6.82
CA LEU A 21 -10.16 10.15 -5.65
C LEU A 21 -8.80 10.68 -5.21
N ASN A 22 -8.71 11.12 -3.96
CA ASN A 22 -7.48 11.59 -3.34
C ASN A 22 -7.19 10.78 -2.06
N PRO A 23 -6.16 9.89 -2.04
CA PRO A 23 -5.76 9.16 -0.85
C PRO A 23 -4.92 10.05 0.08
N SER A 24 -5.45 11.21 0.45
CA SER A 24 -4.75 12.17 1.29
C SER A 24 -4.69 11.74 2.75
N PHE A 25 -3.84 12.39 3.53
CA PHE A 25 -3.83 12.26 4.98
C PHE A 25 -5.21 12.54 5.59
N LEU A 26 -5.95 13.53 5.08
CA LEU A 26 -7.32 13.78 5.50
C LEU A 26 -8.23 12.57 5.23
N ALA A 27 -8.15 11.97 4.04
CA ALA A 27 -8.92 10.77 3.71
C ALA A 27 -8.56 9.59 4.64
N MET A 28 -7.26 9.35 4.87
CA MET A 28 -6.80 8.28 5.77
C MET A 28 -7.27 8.48 7.21
N SER A 29 -7.23 9.73 7.72
CA SER A 29 -7.70 10.05 9.07
C SER A 29 -9.19 9.77 9.28
N ARG A 30 -10.00 9.77 8.21
CA ARG A 30 -11.44 9.49 8.24
C ARG A 30 -11.76 7.98 8.22
N ILE A 31 -10.77 7.13 8.00
CA ILE A 31 -10.95 5.67 8.05
C ILE A 31 -11.16 5.22 9.50
N GLY A 32 -10.37 5.72 10.45
CA GLY A 32 -10.45 5.31 11.85
C GLY A 32 -9.22 5.71 12.68
N THR A 33 -8.99 4.99 13.77
CA THR A 33 -7.78 5.13 14.62
C THR A 33 -6.51 4.69 13.87
N PRO A 34 -5.31 5.05 14.36
CA PRO A 34 -4.05 4.61 13.76
C PRO A 34 -3.94 3.10 13.52
N GLU A 35 -4.43 2.28 14.44
CA GLU A 35 -4.45 0.82 14.33
C GLU A 35 -5.47 0.35 13.28
N GLN A 36 -6.64 1.00 13.22
CA GLN A 36 -7.67 0.68 12.24
C GLN A 36 -7.23 0.98 10.81
N ILE A 37 -6.42 2.02 10.60
CA ILE A 37 -5.86 2.33 9.28
C ILE A 37 -4.94 1.19 8.80
N VAL A 38 -4.07 0.69 9.69
CA VAL A 38 -3.19 -0.45 9.39
C VAL A 38 -3.99 -1.73 9.16
N ASP A 39 -5.02 -2.00 9.98
CA ASP A 39 -5.92 -3.13 9.80
C ASP A 39 -6.65 -3.10 8.43
N VAL A 40 -7.12 -1.92 7.99
CA VAL A 40 -7.74 -1.75 6.67
C VAL A 40 -6.72 -2.01 5.55
N LEU A 41 -5.48 -1.52 5.68
CA LEU A 41 -4.40 -1.80 4.73
C LEU A 41 -4.17 -3.32 4.60
N VAL A 42 -4.08 -4.03 5.72
CA VAL A 42 -3.91 -5.50 5.75
C VAL A 42 -5.10 -6.21 5.11
N LYS A 43 -6.34 -5.81 5.46
CA LYS A 43 -7.56 -6.45 4.95
C LYS A 43 -7.71 -6.31 3.44
N VAL A 44 -7.50 -5.11 2.90
CA VAL A 44 -7.61 -4.81 1.47
C VAL A 44 -6.57 -5.60 0.66
N HIS A 45 -5.41 -5.89 1.25
CA HIS A 45 -4.34 -6.73 0.65
C HIS A 45 -4.46 -8.22 1.00
N ALA A 46 -5.61 -8.67 1.53
CA ALA A 46 -5.87 -10.06 1.90
C ALA A 46 -4.88 -10.65 2.94
N GLY A 47 -4.20 -9.80 3.72
CA GLY A 47 -3.24 -10.24 4.72
C GLY A 47 -3.86 -10.95 5.95
N HIS A 48 -5.18 -10.79 6.13
CA HIS A 48 -5.99 -11.44 7.18
C HIS A 48 -6.52 -12.82 6.80
N TYR A 49 -6.24 -13.31 5.59
CA TYR A 49 -6.61 -14.67 5.20
C TYR A 49 -5.78 -15.72 5.96
N PRO A 50 -6.35 -16.90 6.27
CA PRO A 50 -5.60 -17.98 6.91
C PRO A 50 -4.38 -18.39 6.09
N LYS A 51 -3.18 -18.28 6.68
CA LYS A 51 -1.92 -18.72 6.06
C LYS A 51 -1.59 -20.19 6.33
N HIS A 52 -2.15 -20.74 7.40
CA HIS A 52 -1.98 -22.14 7.77
C HIS A 52 -3.01 -23.02 7.07
N ARG A 53 -2.66 -24.28 6.84
CA ARG A 53 -3.56 -25.25 6.20
C ARG A 53 -4.75 -25.55 7.12
N ILE A 54 -5.96 -25.35 6.61
CA ILE A 54 -7.22 -25.81 7.22
C ILE A 54 -7.64 -27.09 6.50
N ALA A 55 -7.72 -28.21 7.22
CA ALA A 55 -8.03 -29.51 6.63
C ALA A 55 -9.51 -29.66 6.26
N ASP A 56 -10.42 -29.06 7.04
CA ASP A 56 -11.85 -29.12 6.83
C ASP A 56 -12.29 -28.14 5.72
N PRO A 57 -12.86 -28.63 4.60
CA PRO A 57 -13.28 -27.78 3.50
C PRO A 57 -14.43 -26.81 3.83
N GLN A 58 -15.33 -27.18 4.74
CA GLN A 58 -16.44 -26.33 5.15
C GLN A 58 -15.94 -25.15 6.00
N ILE A 59 -15.01 -25.42 6.92
CA ILE A 59 -14.37 -24.39 7.74
C ILE A 59 -13.57 -23.44 6.86
N LEU A 60 -12.79 -23.96 5.90
CA LEU A 60 -12.02 -23.15 4.96
C LEU A 60 -12.95 -22.25 4.12
N LYS A 61 -14.06 -22.79 3.60
CA LYS A 61 -15.04 -22.02 2.84
C LYS A 61 -15.67 -20.90 3.67
N ALA A 62 -16.05 -21.20 4.92
CA ALA A 62 -16.64 -20.21 5.83
C ALA A 62 -15.65 -19.10 6.19
N ALA A 63 -14.40 -19.46 6.49
CA ALA A 63 -13.33 -18.51 6.77
C ALA A 63 -13.07 -17.59 5.56
N ASN A 64 -12.91 -18.17 4.37
CA ASN A 64 -12.68 -17.41 3.14
C ASN A 64 -13.84 -16.46 2.81
N ALA A 65 -15.09 -16.90 3.01
CA ALA A 65 -16.26 -16.07 2.78
C ALA A 65 -16.30 -14.86 3.72
N ARG A 66 -15.95 -15.06 5.00
CA ARG A 66 -15.85 -13.97 5.97
C ARG A 66 -14.71 -13.02 5.64
N CYS A 67 -13.51 -13.55 5.36
CA CYS A 67 -12.36 -12.74 4.98
C CYS A 67 -12.66 -11.90 3.72
N PHE A 68 -13.37 -12.47 2.75
CA PHE A 68 -13.80 -11.75 1.55
C PHE A 68 -14.80 -10.64 1.88
N ALA A 69 -15.79 -10.91 2.74
CA ALA A 69 -16.75 -9.91 3.18
C ALA A 69 -16.07 -8.71 3.86
N GLU A 70 -15.14 -8.98 4.77
CA GLU A 70 -14.35 -7.96 5.46
C GLU A 70 -13.44 -7.18 4.50
N MET A 71 -12.79 -7.86 3.54
CA MET A 71 -11.97 -7.22 2.51
C MET A 71 -12.78 -6.28 1.61
N ALA A 72 -13.94 -6.74 1.13
CA ALA A 72 -14.81 -5.97 0.27
C ALA A 72 -15.36 -4.72 0.97
N ALA A 73 -15.81 -4.86 2.22
CA ALA A 73 -16.29 -3.74 3.01
C ALA A 73 -15.17 -2.73 3.32
N ALA A 74 -13.98 -3.22 3.64
CA ALA A 74 -12.80 -2.36 3.84
C ALA A 74 -12.43 -1.60 2.57
N ALA A 75 -12.41 -2.28 1.41
CA ALA A 75 -12.12 -1.66 0.13
C ALA A 75 -13.11 -0.53 -0.22
N ALA A 76 -14.41 -0.81 -0.09
CA ALA A 76 -15.43 0.20 -0.33
C ALA A 76 -15.33 1.40 0.62
N ASN A 77 -14.97 1.16 1.89
CA ASN A 77 -14.73 2.24 2.85
C ASN A 77 -13.54 3.12 2.41
N VAL A 78 -12.43 2.53 1.96
CA VAL A 78 -11.28 3.30 1.44
C VAL A 78 -11.69 4.20 0.29
N VAL A 79 -12.36 3.65 -0.73
CA VAL A 79 -12.79 4.43 -1.90
C VAL A 79 -13.71 5.58 -1.47
N LYS A 80 -14.68 5.30 -0.60
CA LYS A 80 -15.61 6.31 -0.06
C LYS A 80 -14.91 7.42 0.72
N ARG A 81 -13.83 7.12 1.46
CA ARG A 81 -13.10 8.15 2.22
C ARG A 81 -12.18 8.99 1.34
N CYS A 82 -11.73 8.45 0.21
CA CYS A 82 -10.88 9.16 -0.75
C CYS A 82 -11.70 10.00 -1.76
N SER A 83 -13.00 9.76 -1.89
CA SER A 83 -13.90 10.52 -2.76
C SER A 83 -14.53 11.71 -2.05
N GLU A 84 -14.83 12.75 -2.82
CA GLU A 84 -15.78 13.79 -2.42
C GLU A 84 -17.20 13.39 -2.83
N GLY A 85 -18.15 13.45 -1.90
CA GLY A 85 -19.57 13.16 -2.18
C GLY A 85 -19.96 11.69 -2.08
N ASP A 86 -21.14 11.36 -2.62
CA ASP A 86 -21.70 10.01 -2.61
C ASP A 86 -21.24 9.21 -3.83
N VAL A 87 -20.64 8.04 -3.56
CA VAL A 87 -20.11 7.12 -4.57
C VAL A 87 -20.88 5.80 -4.61
N ALA A 88 -21.96 5.66 -3.83
CA ALA A 88 -22.70 4.41 -3.69
C ALA A 88 -23.30 3.90 -5.00
N GLU A 89 -23.65 4.79 -5.94
CA GLU A 89 -24.12 4.37 -7.26
C GLU A 89 -23.00 3.74 -8.12
N VAL A 90 -21.75 4.15 -7.91
CA VAL A 90 -20.62 3.67 -8.69
C VAL A 90 -20.04 2.42 -8.06
N ILE A 91 -19.68 2.45 -6.78
CA ILE A 91 -19.04 1.31 -6.12
C ILE A 91 -20.05 0.32 -5.54
N GLY A 92 -21.29 0.73 -5.31
CA GLY A 92 -22.29 -0.06 -4.59
C GLY A 92 -22.29 0.20 -3.08
N SER A 93 -23.05 -0.61 -2.34
CA SER A 93 -23.09 -0.56 -0.88
C SER A 93 -22.64 -1.88 -0.27
N TYR A 94 -21.81 -1.79 0.76
CA TYR A 94 -21.18 -2.93 1.42
C TYR A 94 -21.43 -2.86 2.92
N SER A 95 -21.89 -3.95 3.52
CA SER A 95 -21.91 -4.12 4.97
C SER A 95 -21.67 -5.56 5.35
N VAL A 96 -21.11 -5.79 6.53
CA VAL A 96 -20.87 -7.13 7.08
C VAL A 96 -21.88 -7.36 8.19
N THR A 97 -22.64 -8.45 8.09
CA THR A 97 -23.57 -8.87 9.14
C THR A 97 -22.84 -9.32 10.40
N SER A 98 -23.55 -9.41 11.52
CA SER A 98 -23.03 -10.05 12.75
C SER A 98 -22.56 -11.49 12.53
N ALA A 99 -23.12 -12.19 11.54
CA ALA A 99 -22.72 -13.54 11.14
C ALA A 99 -21.51 -13.58 10.18
N GLY A 100 -20.88 -12.43 9.87
CA GLY A 100 -19.71 -12.34 8.99
C GLY A 100 -20.01 -12.48 7.50
N ARG A 101 -21.29 -12.41 7.10
CA ARG A 101 -21.70 -12.44 5.68
C ARG A 101 -21.74 -11.03 5.09
N LEU A 102 -21.32 -10.92 3.82
CA LEU A 102 -21.41 -9.69 3.05
C LEU A 102 -22.85 -9.43 2.61
N LEU A 103 -23.38 -8.26 2.95
CA LEU A 103 -24.54 -7.66 2.31
C LEU A 103 -24.02 -6.67 1.27
N PHE A 104 -24.31 -6.96 0.01
CA PHE A 104 -23.81 -6.20 -1.12
C PHE A 104 -24.97 -5.77 -2.02
N LYS A 105 -25.04 -4.46 -2.29
CA LYS A 105 -25.84 -3.91 -3.38
C LYS A 105 -24.87 -3.50 -4.49
N PRO A 106 -24.97 -4.11 -5.68
CA PRO A 106 -24.10 -3.77 -6.81
C PRO A 106 -24.16 -2.29 -7.19
N GLY A 107 -22.99 -1.74 -7.55
CA GLY A 107 -22.86 -0.45 -8.21
C GLY A 107 -22.60 -0.60 -9.71
N ALA A 108 -22.18 0.48 -10.36
CA ALA A 108 -21.82 0.51 -11.77
C ALA A 108 -20.54 -0.29 -12.11
N ILE A 109 -19.60 -0.41 -11.16
CA ILE A 109 -18.35 -1.16 -11.36
C ILE A 109 -18.33 -2.47 -10.55
N PRO A 110 -17.62 -3.51 -11.02
CA PRO A 110 -17.53 -4.78 -10.32
C PRO A 110 -16.71 -4.68 -9.02
N ILE A 111 -16.94 -5.63 -8.11
CA ILE A 111 -16.30 -5.64 -6.78
C ILE A 111 -14.78 -5.78 -6.86
N GLU A 112 -14.28 -6.50 -7.86
CA GLU A 112 -12.86 -6.70 -8.12
C GLU A 112 -12.18 -5.36 -8.41
N ASP A 113 -12.81 -4.51 -9.23
CA ASP A 113 -12.28 -3.18 -9.55
C ASP A 113 -12.28 -2.27 -8.33
N VAL A 114 -13.33 -2.31 -7.50
CA VAL A 114 -13.37 -1.58 -6.23
C VAL A 114 -12.21 -2.00 -5.31
N ILE A 115 -11.90 -3.30 -5.25
CA ILE A 115 -10.77 -3.82 -4.47
C ILE A 115 -9.43 -3.32 -5.03
N GLN A 116 -9.22 -3.34 -6.35
CA GLN A 116 -7.96 -2.87 -6.93
C GLN A 116 -7.77 -1.35 -6.76
N ILE A 117 -8.84 -0.57 -6.96
CA ILE A 117 -8.82 0.87 -6.70
C ILE A 117 -8.47 1.13 -5.23
N ALA A 118 -9.11 0.43 -4.30
CA ALA A 118 -8.82 0.58 -2.87
C ALA A 118 -7.36 0.23 -2.53
N ARG A 119 -6.79 -0.84 -3.11
CA ARG A 119 -5.38 -1.21 -2.94
C ARG A 119 -4.45 -0.09 -3.37
N HIS A 120 -4.68 0.44 -4.57
CA HIS A 120 -3.91 1.57 -5.09
C HIS A 120 -4.00 2.78 -4.14
N LEU A 121 -5.22 3.19 -3.76
CA LEU A 121 -5.43 4.34 -2.88
C LEU A 121 -4.72 4.17 -1.53
N ILE A 122 -4.94 3.06 -0.83
CA ILE A 122 -4.39 2.88 0.52
C ILE A 122 -2.87 2.66 0.50
N LEU A 123 -2.31 2.08 -0.56
CA LEU A 123 -0.86 2.00 -0.76
C LEU A 123 -0.26 3.40 -0.77
N HIS A 124 -0.76 4.29 -1.63
CA HIS A 124 -0.25 5.66 -1.73
C HIS A 124 -0.62 6.56 -0.55
N GLY A 125 -1.68 6.24 0.20
CA GLY A 125 -2.12 6.97 1.39
C GLY A 125 -1.38 6.60 2.68
N VAL A 126 -0.88 5.37 2.78
CA VAL A 126 -0.26 4.84 4.02
C VAL A 126 1.19 4.41 3.81
N MET A 127 1.46 3.61 2.78
CA MET A 127 2.78 3.01 2.55
C MET A 127 3.68 3.85 1.65
N GLY A 128 3.13 4.65 0.74
CA GLY A 128 3.88 5.28 -0.33
C GLY A 128 4.35 4.30 -1.41
N ASP A 129 4.72 4.83 -2.58
CA ASP A 129 5.20 4.06 -3.75
C ASP A 129 6.74 4.07 -3.88
N GLN A 130 7.44 4.67 -2.92
CA GLN A 130 8.90 4.63 -2.91
C GLN A 130 9.36 3.29 -2.33
N PRO A 131 10.34 2.61 -2.97
CA PRO A 131 10.85 1.36 -2.45
C PRO A 131 11.31 1.55 -1.00
N PRO A 132 11.07 0.58 -0.10
CA PRO A 132 11.59 0.65 1.24
C PRO A 132 13.09 0.88 1.13
N GLU A 133 13.56 1.97 1.73
CA GLU A 133 14.99 2.26 1.81
C GLU A 133 15.68 0.99 2.31
N GLU A 134 16.69 0.53 1.58
CA GLU A 134 17.53 -0.58 2.03
C GLU A 134 18.27 -0.11 3.28
N PHE A 135 17.60 -0.22 4.43
CA PHE A 135 18.22 -0.13 5.73
C PHE A 135 19.04 -1.40 5.92
N GLU A 136 20.25 -1.41 5.34
CA GLU A 136 21.32 -2.32 5.78
C GLU A 136 21.57 -2.02 7.27
N GLY A 137 20.94 -2.81 8.15
CA GLY A 137 21.28 -2.84 9.58
C GLY A 137 20.14 -2.97 10.59
N LYS A 138 18.87 -2.78 10.22
CA LYS A 138 17.74 -3.08 11.11
C LYS A 138 16.58 -3.64 10.31
N LYS A 139 16.14 -4.86 10.64
CA LYS A 139 14.79 -5.31 10.28
C LYS A 139 13.84 -4.18 10.68
N GLY A 140 13.27 -3.46 9.72
CA GLY A 140 12.34 -2.38 10.00
C GLY A 140 11.28 -2.92 10.95
N GLU A 141 11.17 -2.33 12.14
CA GLU A 141 10.09 -2.69 13.05
C GLU A 141 8.79 -2.28 12.36
N TYR A 142 8.00 -3.28 11.96
CA TYR A 142 6.67 -3.04 11.44
C TYR A 142 5.87 -2.32 12.54
N SER A 143 5.43 -1.09 12.26
CA SER A 143 4.52 -0.41 13.17
C SER A 143 3.11 -0.94 12.96
N ASP A 144 2.43 -1.22 14.06
CA ASP A 144 1.01 -1.57 14.10
C ASP A 144 0.09 -0.34 14.04
N LYS A 145 0.66 0.87 13.93
CA LYS A 145 -0.04 2.14 14.01
C LYS A 145 0.37 3.09 12.90
N PHE A 146 -0.61 3.79 12.34
CA PHE A 146 -0.38 4.88 11.40
C PHE A 146 -0.92 6.22 11.94
N ASP A 147 -0.06 6.98 12.63
CA ASP A 147 -0.44 8.31 13.12
C ASP A 147 -0.31 9.37 12.04
N VAL A 148 -1.42 9.62 11.36
CA VAL A 148 -1.54 10.63 10.30
C VAL A 148 -1.10 12.02 10.75
N ARG A 149 -1.41 12.43 11.98
CA ARG A 149 -1.12 13.79 12.46
C ARG A 149 0.37 14.07 12.53
N SER A 150 1.15 13.07 12.93
CA SER A 150 2.61 13.17 12.97
C SER A 150 3.19 13.51 11.60
N PHE A 151 2.69 12.90 10.52
CA PHE A 151 3.10 13.21 9.15
C PHE A 151 2.67 14.61 8.72
N VAL A 152 1.44 15.02 9.03
CA VAL A 152 0.94 16.37 8.73
C VAL A 152 1.80 17.44 9.39
N TYR A 153 2.10 17.31 10.70
CA TYR A 153 2.94 18.30 11.39
C TYR A 153 4.39 18.26 10.93
N THR A 154 4.90 17.10 10.54
CA THR A 154 6.23 16.98 9.92
C THR A 154 6.25 17.72 8.59
N ALA A 155 5.20 17.60 7.76
CA ALA A 155 5.08 18.34 6.51
C ALA A 155 5.01 19.86 6.75
N VAL A 156 4.22 20.33 7.72
CA VAL A 156 4.15 21.76 8.06
C VAL A 156 5.51 22.27 8.54
N ALA A 157 6.14 21.59 9.49
CA ALA A 157 7.38 22.03 10.11
C ALA A 157 8.58 21.98 9.14
N HIS A 158 8.68 20.91 8.35
CA HIS A 158 9.84 20.69 7.50
C HIS A 158 9.63 21.11 6.05
N LEU A 159 8.43 21.08 5.49
CA LEU A 159 8.21 21.49 4.10
C LEU A 159 7.71 22.93 3.98
N GLY A 160 7.37 23.58 5.10
CA GLY A 160 6.91 24.98 5.11
C GLY A 160 5.53 25.17 4.48
N MET A 161 4.72 24.10 4.46
CA MET A 161 3.41 24.06 3.85
C MET A 161 2.33 24.53 4.82
N SER A 162 1.19 25.00 4.30
CA SER A 162 0.03 25.25 5.15
C SER A 162 -0.53 23.94 5.71
N GLU A 163 -1.22 24.00 6.85
CA GLU A 163 -1.86 22.81 7.43
C GLU A 163 -2.87 22.20 6.45
N SER A 164 -3.64 23.03 5.73
CA SER A 164 -4.59 22.57 4.71
C SER A 164 -3.92 21.84 3.54
N ASP A 165 -2.75 22.29 3.11
CA ASP A 165 -2.02 21.62 2.03
C ASP A 165 -1.46 20.29 2.53
N ALA A 166 -0.89 20.28 3.74
CA ALA A 166 -0.37 19.08 4.37
C ALA A 166 -1.46 18.00 4.53
N TRP A 167 -2.66 18.36 4.98
CA TRP A 167 -3.79 17.43 5.07
C TRP A 167 -4.22 16.86 3.71
N ASN A 168 -3.98 17.57 2.62
CA ASN A 168 -4.30 17.13 1.26
C ASN A 168 -3.18 16.34 0.56
N MET A 169 -2.02 16.22 1.18
CA MET A 169 -0.92 15.39 0.66
C MET A 169 -1.22 13.89 0.78
N THR A 170 -0.68 13.13 -0.16
CA THR A 170 -0.60 11.67 -0.07
C THR A 170 0.75 11.26 0.54
N MET A 171 0.83 10.05 1.09
CA MET A 171 2.08 9.57 1.66
C MET A 171 3.20 9.45 0.60
N THR A 172 2.86 9.10 -0.64
CA THR A 172 3.84 9.10 -1.75
C THR A 172 4.42 10.49 -1.99
N SER A 173 3.56 11.52 -2.07
CA SER A 173 4.01 12.90 -2.26
C SER A 173 4.82 13.43 -1.08
N PHE A 174 4.44 13.04 0.14
CA PHE A 174 5.16 13.40 1.36
C PHE A 174 6.58 12.81 1.37
N ARG A 175 6.72 11.51 1.09
CA ARG A 175 8.04 10.86 0.99
C ARG A 175 8.91 11.50 -0.09
N ALA A 176 8.35 11.77 -1.26
CA ALA A 176 9.09 12.43 -2.34
C ALA A 176 9.59 13.83 -1.93
N ALA A 177 8.75 14.64 -1.28
CA ALA A 177 9.13 15.98 -0.82
C ALA A 177 10.18 15.93 0.31
N MET A 178 10.03 15.00 1.26
CA MET A 178 11.02 14.79 2.32
C MET A 178 12.37 14.33 1.76
N ASN A 179 12.38 13.39 0.80
CA ASN A 179 13.60 12.94 0.15
C ASN A 179 14.26 14.04 -0.69
N ALA A 180 13.48 14.91 -1.33
CA ALA A 180 14.04 16.06 -2.04
C ALA A 180 14.68 17.09 -1.09
N LYS A 181 14.08 17.34 0.08
CA LYS A 181 14.61 18.29 1.08
C LYS A 181 15.78 17.73 1.87
N PHE A 182 15.70 16.45 2.21
CA PHE A 182 16.71 15.70 2.96
C PHE A 182 17.09 14.48 2.14
N PRO A 183 17.86 14.66 1.05
CA PRO A 183 18.32 13.51 0.28
C PRO A 183 19.07 12.60 1.22
N GLN A 184 18.62 11.36 1.31
CA GLN A 184 19.44 10.33 1.91
C GLN A 184 20.74 10.35 1.13
N LYS A 185 21.84 10.68 1.81
CA LYS A 185 23.16 10.54 1.21
C LYS A 185 23.19 9.09 0.76
N GLU A 186 23.20 8.86 -0.55
CA GLU A 186 23.75 7.63 -1.08
C GLU A 186 25.11 7.54 -0.39
N LYS A 187 25.22 6.70 0.64
CA LYS A 187 26.53 6.25 1.07
C LYS A 187 27.07 5.70 -0.24
N ALA A 188 28.08 6.38 -0.77
CA ALA A 188 28.71 6.03 -2.03
C ALA A 188 28.73 4.51 -2.11
N LYS A 189 28.17 3.96 -3.21
CA LYS A 189 28.32 2.56 -3.56
C LYS A 189 29.81 2.29 -3.78
N VAL A 190 30.60 2.35 -2.72
CA VAL A 190 31.84 1.62 -2.56
C VAL A 190 31.32 0.30 -2.04
N PRO A 191 31.30 -0.77 -2.86
CA PRO A 191 30.97 -2.09 -2.35
C PRO A 191 31.82 -2.32 -1.10
N THR A 192 31.18 -2.72 0.00
CA THR A 192 31.90 -3.13 1.20
C THR A 192 32.90 -4.20 0.80
N GLN A 193 34.05 -4.26 1.48
CA GLN A 193 35.10 -5.23 1.16
C GLN A 193 34.56 -6.66 1.09
N GLU A 194 33.59 -7.00 1.93
CA GLU A 194 32.85 -8.26 1.90
C GLU A 194 32.10 -8.52 0.57
N LYS A 195 31.46 -7.51 -0.02
CA LYS A 195 30.80 -7.64 -1.34
C LYS A 195 31.81 -7.74 -2.48
N TYR A 196 32.99 -7.14 -2.33
CA TYR A 196 34.10 -7.37 -3.27
C TYR A 196 34.61 -8.80 -3.17
N ASP A 197 34.86 -9.28 -1.96
CA ASP A 197 35.36 -10.63 -1.69
C ASP A 197 34.35 -11.69 -2.16
N GLU A 198 33.04 -11.52 -1.91
CA GLU A 198 31.98 -12.41 -2.42
C GLU A 198 31.91 -12.48 -3.95
N VAL A 199 32.06 -11.33 -4.63
CA VAL A 199 32.05 -11.28 -6.10
C VAL A 199 33.32 -11.91 -6.68
N MET A 200 34.47 -11.74 -6.01
CA MET A 200 35.73 -12.36 -6.42
C MET A 200 35.70 -13.87 -6.19
N ASP A 201 35.20 -14.35 -5.04
CA ASP A 201 35.03 -15.78 -4.75
C ASP A 201 34.08 -16.43 -5.76
N TRP A 202 32.99 -15.75 -6.12
CA TRP A 202 32.05 -16.25 -7.15
C TRP A 202 32.70 -16.29 -8.55
N ALA A 203 33.50 -15.28 -8.89
CA ALA A 203 34.22 -15.25 -10.16
C ALA A 203 35.32 -16.33 -10.24
N GLU A 204 36.05 -16.57 -9.14
CA GLU A 204 37.03 -17.65 -9.03
C GLU A 204 36.37 -19.03 -9.15
N GLN A 205 35.21 -19.23 -8.52
CA GLN A 205 34.44 -20.47 -8.64
C GLN A 205 33.95 -20.70 -10.08
N MET A 206 33.48 -19.66 -10.79
CA MET A 206 33.09 -19.78 -12.20
C MET A 206 34.27 -20.12 -13.11
N LEU A 207 35.42 -19.48 -12.92
CA LEU A 207 36.63 -19.76 -13.69
C LEU A 207 37.15 -21.18 -13.44
N ALA A 208 37.09 -21.66 -12.20
CA ALA A 208 37.46 -23.03 -11.85
C ALA A 208 36.52 -24.07 -12.50
N MET A 209 35.21 -23.79 -12.56
CA MET A 209 34.26 -24.66 -13.26
C MET A 209 34.47 -24.68 -14.78
N ASP A 210 34.86 -23.55 -15.38
CA ASP A 210 35.11 -23.48 -16.83
C ASP A 210 36.43 -24.15 -17.24
N ALA A 211 37.47 -24.05 -16.41
CA ALA A 211 38.74 -24.76 -16.59
C ALA A 211 38.58 -26.29 -16.48
N GLN A 212 37.64 -26.78 -15.65
CA GLN A 212 37.29 -28.20 -15.59
C GLN A 212 36.50 -28.68 -16.82
N ARG A 213 35.74 -27.79 -17.48
CA ARG A 213 35.02 -28.11 -18.72
C ARG A 213 35.92 -28.16 -19.96
N HIS A 214 37.04 -27.44 -19.95
CA HIS A 214 37.97 -27.33 -21.07
C HIS A 214 39.35 -27.94 -20.77
N GLY A 215 39.39 -29.07 -20.04
CA GLY A 215 40.61 -29.85 -19.85
C GLY A 215 41.25 -30.30 -21.17
N PRO A 216 42.59 -30.47 -21.23
CA PRO A 216 43.37 -30.43 -22.46
C PRO A 216 43.03 -31.61 -23.38
N HIS A 217 42.74 -31.30 -24.65
CA HIS A 217 42.93 -32.25 -25.75
C HIS A 217 44.43 -32.38 -26.05
#